data_AF-A0A353R0E6-F1
#
_entry.id   AF-A0A353R0E6-F1
#
_cell.length_a   1.000
_cell.length_b   1.000
_cell.length_c   1.000
_cell.angle_alpha   90.00
_cell.angle_beta   90.00
_cell.angle_gamma   90.00
#
_symmetry.space_group_name_H-M   'P 1'
#
loop_
_entity.id
_entity.type
_entity.pdbx_description
1 polymer ?
#
loop_
_entity_poly.entity_id
_entity_poly.type
_entity_poly.pdbx_seq_one_letter_code
_entity_poly.pdbx_strand_id
1 'polypeptide(L)'
;MSSLENIIMISQRYPVDLPISAQDFADSGWKEAISGTPREGYEAMWQAFSTAARDAIEQGRHEHGKVLWLLADACSMKLSPSSPNEPFKPFAMIHDRRTVIPDDLTNADVLSFVKIVDAVDDDWLKARLSDLVWLKGQPRNQMFALKAIDAYRSIPLDMETWIEDGKECWERAIRLAQTLKGGAEDRLEQMEASIIAAFKAATRADGFLGFWLADLLKSNCLGRVHRAEVASKLETLAHGFDGEGERYKAREYFSAAAKWHKAIPDEVKAAEMTVAVAEGW
;
A
#
# COMPACT_ATOMS: atom_id res chain seq x y z
N MET A 1 -14.61 17.59 -19.49
CA MET A 1 -14.77 16.80 -18.26
C MET A 1 -13.50 16.03 -18.04
N SER A 2 -12.94 16.08 -16.83
CA SER A 2 -11.74 15.30 -16.51
C SER A 2 -12.06 13.79 -16.57
N SER A 3 -11.04 12.95 -16.83
CA SER A 3 -11.20 11.49 -16.82
C SER A 3 -11.87 10.98 -15.53
N LEU A 4 -11.52 11.60 -14.39
CA LEU A 4 -12.07 11.33 -13.07
C LEU A 4 -13.56 11.69 -12.94
N GLU A 5 -13.99 12.83 -13.50
CA GLU A 5 -15.40 13.23 -13.50
C GLU A 5 -16.28 12.22 -14.25
N ASN A 6 -15.81 11.71 -15.40
CA ASN A 6 -16.56 10.71 -16.16
C ASN A 6 -16.69 9.37 -15.41
N ILE A 7 -15.66 8.95 -14.66
CA ILE A 7 -15.69 7.69 -13.90
C ILE A 7 -16.66 7.79 -12.70
N ILE A 8 -16.71 8.93 -12.01
CA ILE A 8 -17.54 9.15 -10.81
C ILE A 8 -19.01 9.44 -11.17
N MET A 9 -19.29 9.91 -12.39
CA MET A 9 -20.63 10.39 -12.77
C MET A 9 -21.60 9.31 -13.29
N ILE A 10 -21.15 8.09 -13.60
CA ILE A 10 -22.01 7.03 -14.16
C ILE A 10 -22.94 6.46 -13.07
N SER A 11 -24.25 6.67 -13.19
CA SER A 11 -25.25 6.26 -12.20
C SER A 11 -25.53 4.75 -12.15
N GLN A 12 -25.17 4.00 -13.20
CA GLN A 12 -25.20 2.54 -13.20
C GLN A 12 -24.22 1.98 -14.23
N ARG A 13 -23.13 1.37 -13.77
CA ARG A 13 -22.04 0.86 -14.63
C ARG A 13 -22.34 -0.51 -15.26
N TYR A 14 -23.17 -1.31 -14.59
CA TYR A 14 -23.63 -2.64 -15.01
C TYR A 14 -24.89 -3.02 -14.21
N PRO A 15 -25.69 -4.01 -14.66
CA PRO A 15 -26.81 -4.52 -13.85
C PRO A 15 -26.29 -5.13 -12.55
N VAL A 16 -26.77 -4.60 -11.41
CA VAL A 16 -26.29 -5.00 -10.06
C VAL A 16 -26.45 -6.51 -9.85
N ASP A 17 -27.56 -7.08 -10.32
CA ASP A 17 -27.89 -8.50 -10.15
C ASP A 17 -27.32 -9.43 -11.22
N LEU A 18 -26.47 -8.95 -12.15
CA LEU A 18 -25.85 -9.79 -13.17
C LEU A 18 -24.91 -10.82 -12.49
N PRO A 19 -25.17 -12.13 -12.54
CA PRO A 19 -24.28 -13.11 -11.92
C PRO A 19 -22.94 -13.15 -12.67
N ILE A 20 -21.83 -13.25 -11.93
CA ILE A 20 -20.50 -13.50 -12.49
C ILE A 20 -19.96 -14.84 -12.01
N SER A 21 -19.39 -15.61 -12.93
CA SER A 21 -18.76 -16.90 -12.71
C SER A 21 -17.23 -16.78 -12.65
N ALA A 22 -16.56 -17.85 -12.23
CA ALA A 22 -15.10 -17.92 -12.29
C ALA A 22 -14.58 -17.90 -13.74
N GLN A 23 -15.38 -18.39 -14.70
CA GLN A 23 -15.04 -18.35 -16.12
C GLN A 23 -15.09 -16.91 -16.65
N ASP A 24 -16.12 -16.14 -16.28
CA ASP A 24 -16.20 -14.72 -16.64
C ASP A 24 -15.01 -13.93 -16.07
N PHE A 25 -14.51 -14.30 -14.89
CA PHE A 25 -13.27 -13.72 -14.37
C PHE A 25 -12.06 -14.10 -15.23
N ALA A 26 -11.88 -15.39 -15.51
CA ALA A 26 -10.76 -15.89 -16.31
C ALA A 26 -10.71 -15.25 -17.72
N ASP A 27 -11.88 -15.03 -18.33
CA ASP A 27 -12.01 -14.53 -19.71
C ASP A 27 -12.21 -13.00 -19.77
N SER A 28 -12.22 -12.30 -18.62
CA SER A 28 -12.48 -10.86 -18.55
C SER A 28 -11.45 -10.00 -19.29
N GLY A 29 -10.23 -10.50 -19.44
CA GLY A 29 -9.10 -9.73 -19.94
C GLY A 29 -8.42 -8.85 -18.87
N TRP A 30 -8.61 -9.17 -17.58
CA TRP A 30 -8.08 -8.35 -16.48
C TRP A 30 -6.55 -8.24 -16.49
N LYS A 31 -5.85 -9.30 -16.92
CA LYS A 31 -4.38 -9.29 -17.00
C LYS A 31 -3.90 -8.35 -18.09
N GLU A 32 -4.52 -8.43 -19.25
CA GLU A 32 -4.23 -7.58 -20.40
C GLU A 32 -4.46 -6.12 -20.04
N ALA A 33 -5.54 -5.84 -19.29
CA ALA A 33 -5.88 -4.49 -18.84
C ALA A 33 -4.75 -3.82 -18.04
N ILE A 34 -4.06 -4.56 -17.16
CA ILE A 34 -2.99 -4.01 -16.30
C ILE A 34 -1.58 -4.30 -16.81
N SER A 35 -1.43 -5.13 -17.85
CA SER A 35 -0.11 -5.51 -18.39
C SER A 35 0.70 -4.34 -18.97
N GLY A 36 0.01 -3.29 -19.44
CA GLY A 36 0.62 -2.08 -20.01
C GLY A 36 0.71 -0.91 -19.03
N THR A 37 0.29 -1.10 -17.79
CA THR A 37 0.35 -0.07 -16.76
C THR A 37 1.75 -0.10 -16.15
N PRO A 38 2.55 0.99 -16.21
CA PRO A 38 3.76 1.08 -15.40
C PRO A 38 3.37 0.84 -13.93
N ARG A 39 4.28 0.34 -13.09
CA ARG A 39 4.00 -0.04 -11.69
C ARG A 39 3.69 1.18 -10.81
N GLU A 40 2.56 1.84 -11.06
CA GLU A 40 2.12 3.14 -10.53
C GLU A 40 0.98 2.98 -9.51
N GLY A 41 1.05 1.94 -8.67
CA GLY A 41 0.10 1.75 -7.57
C GLY A 41 -1.36 1.52 -8.00
N TYR A 42 -2.29 1.84 -7.09
CA TYR A 42 -3.70 1.49 -7.27
C TYR A 42 -4.49 2.45 -8.17
N GLU A 43 -4.07 3.72 -8.27
CA GLU A 43 -4.73 4.68 -9.15
C GLU A 43 -4.65 4.22 -10.61
N ALA A 44 -3.46 3.81 -11.04
CA ALA A 44 -3.24 3.37 -12.41
C ALA A 44 -4.02 2.09 -12.73
N MET A 45 -4.06 1.13 -11.79
CA MET A 45 -4.92 -0.06 -11.90
C MET A 45 -6.41 0.30 -12.00
N TRP A 46 -6.87 1.24 -11.16
CA TRP A 46 -8.26 1.70 -11.20
C TRP A 46 -8.62 2.29 -12.56
N GLN A 47 -7.76 3.14 -13.13
CA GLN A 47 -7.98 3.73 -14.46
C GLN A 47 -7.97 2.68 -15.58
N ALA A 48 -7.03 1.74 -15.52
CA ALA A 48 -6.90 0.65 -16.48
C ALA A 48 -8.14 -0.26 -16.49
N PHE A 49 -8.56 -0.74 -15.31
CA PHE A 49 -9.77 -1.56 -15.19
C PHE A 49 -11.03 -0.77 -15.58
N SER A 50 -11.15 0.49 -15.18
CA SER A 50 -12.29 1.33 -15.57
C SER A 50 -12.40 1.50 -17.08
N THR A 51 -11.27 1.55 -17.78
CA THR A 51 -11.22 1.66 -19.25
C THR A 51 -11.59 0.34 -19.90
N ALA A 52 -10.95 -0.76 -19.52
CA ALA A 52 -11.26 -2.09 -20.03
C ALA A 52 -12.73 -2.48 -19.77
N ALA A 53 -13.28 -2.09 -18.62
CA ALA A 53 -14.68 -2.35 -18.28
C ALA A 53 -15.65 -1.63 -19.23
N ARG A 54 -15.37 -0.36 -19.57
CA ARG A 54 -16.17 0.41 -20.55
C ARG A 54 -16.12 -0.25 -21.93
N ASP A 55 -14.92 -0.59 -22.40
CA ASP A 55 -14.74 -1.22 -23.71
C ASP A 55 -15.45 -2.59 -23.79
N ALA A 56 -15.41 -3.39 -22.71
CA ALA A 56 -16.13 -4.65 -22.64
C ALA A 56 -17.66 -4.46 -22.73
N ILE A 57 -18.20 -3.45 -22.03
CA ILE A 57 -19.64 -3.13 -22.07
C ILE A 57 -20.06 -2.64 -23.45
N GLU A 58 -19.26 -1.79 -24.09
CA GLU A 58 -19.52 -1.30 -25.46
C GLU A 58 -19.50 -2.44 -26.49
N GLN A 59 -18.72 -3.49 -26.26
CA GLN A 59 -18.68 -4.72 -27.06
C GLN A 59 -19.79 -5.73 -26.71
N GLY A 60 -20.71 -5.40 -25.79
CA GLY A 60 -21.78 -6.29 -25.33
C GLY A 60 -21.32 -7.42 -24.41
N ARG A 61 -20.06 -7.38 -23.93
CA ARG A 61 -19.48 -8.35 -22.99
C ARG A 61 -19.79 -7.96 -21.54
N HIS A 62 -21.06 -8.00 -21.17
CA HIS A 62 -21.53 -7.41 -19.91
C HIS A 62 -20.97 -8.07 -18.64
N GLU A 63 -20.81 -9.39 -18.63
CA GLU A 63 -20.25 -10.16 -17.52
C GLU A 63 -18.78 -9.79 -17.29
N HIS A 64 -18.00 -9.74 -18.37
CA HIS A 64 -16.59 -9.29 -18.33
C HIS A 64 -16.49 -7.83 -17.88
N GLY A 65 -17.35 -6.95 -18.39
CA GLY A 65 -17.41 -5.55 -17.98
C GLY A 65 -17.73 -5.38 -16.50
N LYS A 66 -18.65 -6.20 -15.95
CA LYS A 66 -18.95 -6.23 -14.51
C LYS A 66 -17.74 -6.69 -13.69
N VAL A 67 -17.05 -7.76 -14.11
CA VAL A 67 -15.82 -8.22 -13.44
C VAL A 67 -14.80 -7.08 -13.37
N LEU A 68 -14.49 -6.46 -14.51
CA LEU A 68 -13.49 -5.40 -14.59
C LEU A 68 -13.89 -4.18 -13.76
N TRP A 69 -15.17 -3.80 -13.72
CA TRP A 69 -15.63 -2.74 -12.84
C TRP A 69 -15.48 -3.08 -11.35
N LEU A 70 -15.74 -4.32 -10.94
CA LEU A 70 -15.52 -4.73 -9.54
C LEU A 70 -14.04 -4.64 -9.14
N LEU A 71 -13.12 -5.00 -10.05
CA LEU A 71 -11.68 -4.83 -9.83
C LEU A 71 -11.29 -3.35 -9.79
N ALA A 72 -11.88 -2.53 -10.67
CA ALA A 72 -11.71 -1.08 -10.67
C ALA A 72 -12.17 -0.47 -9.33
N ASP A 73 -13.35 -0.87 -8.84
CA ASP A 73 -13.90 -0.37 -7.58
C ASP A 73 -13.04 -0.74 -6.38
N ALA A 74 -12.53 -1.98 -6.34
CA ALA A 74 -11.57 -2.41 -5.34
C ALA A 74 -10.29 -1.55 -5.34
N CYS A 75 -9.81 -1.14 -6.52
CA CYS A 75 -8.62 -0.30 -6.67
C CYS A 75 -8.89 1.20 -6.50
N SER A 76 -10.16 1.64 -6.51
CA SER A 76 -10.56 3.06 -6.41
C SER A 76 -10.54 3.64 -4.99
N MET A 77 -9.97 2.90 -4.04
CA MET A 77 -9.95 3.23 -2.62
C MET A 77 -8.53 3.61 -2.17
N LYS A 78 -8.40 4.77 -1.55
CA LYS A 78 -7.13 5.18 -0.94
C LYS A 78 -6.93 4.43 0.38
N LEU A 79 -5.81 3.71 0.50
CA LEU A 79 -5.46 3.05 1.74
C LEU A 79 -5.04 4.11 2.78
N SER A 80 -5.55 3.98 4.00
CA SER A 80 -5.24 4.86 5.12
C SER A 80 -4.80 4.05 6.34
N PRO A 81 -3.53 3.56 6.35
CA PRO A 81 -2.81 2.86 7.41
C PRO A 81 -3.43 2.99 8.78
N SER A 82 -3.14 4.20 9.27
CA SER A 82 -4.08 5.14 9.85
C SER A 82 -5.13 4.58 10.80
N SER A 83 -6.23 4.17 10.20
CA SER A 83 -7.48 3.80 10.85
C SER A 83 -7.64 2.28 10.83
N PRO A 84 -7.54 1.59 11.99
CA PRO A 84 -7.64 0.14 12.04
C PRO A 84 -8.97 -0.40 11.51
N ASN A 85 -10.07 0.33 11.77
CA ASN A 85 -11.43 -0.09 11.43
C ASN A 85 -11.91 0.46 10.08
N GLU A 86 -11.35 1.58 9.62
CA GLU A 86 -11.69 2.20 8.32
C GLU A 86 -10.42 2.40 7.49
N PRO A 87 -9.73 1.31 7.08
CA PRO A 87 -8.44 1.42 6.41
C PRO A 87 -8.56 1.88 4.96
N PHE A 88 -9.77 2.07 4.43
CA PHE A 88 -10.04 2.48 3.06
C PHE A 88 -10.88 3.76 3.06
N LYS A 89 -10.37 4.79 2.39
CA LYS A 89 -11.06 6.06 2.19
C LYS A 89 -11.39 6.25 0.71
N PRO A 90 -12.37 7.10 0.39
CA PRO A 90 -12.59 7.48 -1.00
C PRO A 90 -11.31 8.08 -1.57
N PHE A 91 -10.95 7.68 -2.78
CA PHE A 91 -9.85 8.27 -3.53
C PHE A 91 -10.18 9.69 -3.97
N ALA A 92 -11.40 9.92 -4.47
CA ALA A 92 -11.86 11.23 -4.92
C ALA A 92 -13.27 11.54 -4.41
N MET A 93 -13.53 12.83 -4.20
CA MET A 93 -14.83 13.40 -3.85
C MET A 93 -15.11 14.59 -4.77
N ILE A 94 -16.24 14.57 -5.48
CA ILE A 94 -16.68 15.64 -6.38
C ILE A 94 -18.13 15.97 -6.03
N HIS A 95 -18.36 17.19 -5.54
CA HIS A 95 -19.65 17.60 -4.95
C HIS A 95 -20.12 16.59 -3.89
N ASP A 96 -21.33 16.05 -4.03
CA ASP A 96 -21.91 15.05 -3.11
C ASP A 96 -21.62 13.60 -3.55
N ARG A 97 -20.73 13.39 -4.54
CA ARG A 97 -20.34 12.05 -5.02
C ARG A 97 -18.91 11.73 -4.63
N ARG A 98 -18.65 10.44 -4.41
CA ARG A 98 -17.33 9.93 -4.05
C ARG A 98 -17.04 8.61 -4.75
N THR A 99 -15.75 8.24 -4.83
CA THR A 99 -15.40 6.87 -5.21
C THR A 99 -15.86 5.87 -4.15
N VAL A 100 -15.90 4.60 -4.55
CA VAL A 100 -16.38 3.48 -3.74
C VAL A 100 -15.57 3.38 -2.44
N ILE A 101 -16.22 2.98 -1.35
CA ILE A 101 -15.59 2.53 -0.10
C ILE A 101 -16.09 1.12 0.22
N PRO A 102 -15.50 0.41 1.20
CA PRO A 102 -15.90 -0.96 1.50
C PRO A 102 -17.38 -1.13 1.88
N ASP A 103 -18.04 -0.10 2.41
CA ASP A 103 -19.45 -0.13 2.77
C ASP A 103 -20.41 -0.06 1.57
N ASP A 104 -19.93 0.34 0.40
CA ASP A 104 -20.72 0.32 -0.83
C ASP A 104 -20.73 -1.06 -1.49
N LEU A 105 -19.80 -1.95 -1.11
CA LEU A 105 -19.70 -3.31 -1.64
C LEU A 105 -20.82 -4.18 -1.09
N THR A 106 -21.54 -4.85 -1.99
CA THR A 106 -22.57 -5.81 -1.59
C THR A 106 -21.94 -7.13 -1.14
N ASN A 107 -22.71 -7.95 -0.42
CA ASN A 107 -22.29 -9.32 -0.08
C ASN A 107 -21.95 -10.16 -1.32
N ALA A 108 -22.65 -9.93 -2.44
CA ALA A 108 -22.39 -10.63 -3.70
C ALA A 108 -21.03 -10.23 -4.31
N ASP A 109 -20.66 -8.96 -4.19
CA ASP A 109 -19.35 -8.46 -4.66
C ASP A 109 -18.22 -9.08 -3.83
N VAL A 110 -18.36 -9.08 -2.50
CA VAL A 110 -17.38 -9.70 -1.59
C VAL A 110 -17.26 -11.20 -1.84
N LEU A 111 -18.37 -11.92 -2.05
CA LEU A 111 -18.35 -13.34 -2.42
C LEU A 111 -17.68 -13.58 -3.78
N SER A 112 -17.75 -12.63 -4.70
CA SER A 112 -17.04 -12.71 -5.98
C SER A 112 -15.53 -12.63 -5.76
N PHE A 113 -15.07 -11.73 -4.90
CA PHE A 113 -13.65 -11.64 -4.51
C PHE A 113 -13.13 -12.94 -3.88
N VAL A 114 -13.90 -13.57 -2.99
CA VAL A 114 -13.56 -14.88 -2.39
C VAL A 114 -13.27 -15.93 -3.47
N LYS A 115 -14.09 -15.98 -4.53
CA LYS A 115 -13.97 -16.99 -5.59
C LYS A 115 -12.74 -16.80 -6.48
N ILE A 116 -12.28 -15.55 -6.65
CA ILE A 116 -11.24 -15.21 -7.65
C ILE A 116 -9.87 -14.99 -7.04
N VAL A 117 -9.76 -14.66 -5.75
CA VAL A 117 -8.49 -14.18 -5.16
C VAL A 117 -7.33 -15.17 -5.31
N ASP A 118 -7.62 -16.48 -5.32
CA ASP A 118 -6.61 -17.53 -5.49
C ASP A 118 -6.12 -17.68 -6.92
N ALA A 119 -6.87 -17.17 -7.91
CA ALA A 119 -6.50 -17.14 -9.32
C ALA A 119 -5.78 -15.85 -9.73
N VAL A 120 -5.75 -14.83 -8.87
CA VAL A 120 -5.02 -13.58 -9.12
C VAL A 120 -3.52 -13.82 -8.89
N ASP A 121 -2.68 -13.49 -9.85
CA ASP A 121 -1.22 -13.60 -9.76
C ASP A 121 -0.49 -12.25 -9.67
N ASP A 122 -1.22 -11.14 -9.67
CA ASP A 122 -0.70 -9.82 -9.33
C ASP A 122 -0.83 -9.55 -7.83
N ASP A 123 0.28 -9.19 -7.18
CA ASP A 123 0.33 -9.01 -5.72
C ASP A 123 -0.46 -7.80 -5.23
N TRP A 124 -0.52 -6.70 -6.00
CA TRP A 124 -1.29 -5.52 -5.64
C TRP A 124 -2.78 -5.84 -5.62
N LEU A 125 -3.28 -6.41 -6.71
CA LEU A 125 -4.68 -6.78 -6.81
C LEU A 125 -5.04 -7.87 -5.78
N LYS A 126 -4.20 -8.89 -5.61
CA LYS A 126 -4.42 -9.95 -4.61
C LYS A 126 -4.50 -9.39 -3.20
N ALA A 127 -3.62 -8.47 -2.83
CA ALA A 127 -3.61 -7.84 -1.52
C ALA A 127 -4.92 -7.08 -1.29
N ARG A 128 -5.33 -6.26 -2.27
CA ARG A 128 -6.53 -5.44 -2.20
C ARG A 128 -7.79 -6.29 -2.04
N LEU A 129 -7.96 -7.31 -2.88
CA LEU A 129 -9.11 -8.21 -2.81
C LEU A 129 -9.14 -8.98 -1.49
N SER A 130 -7.99 -9.50 -1.04
CA SER A 130 -7.89 -10.22 0.22
C SER A 130 -8.24 -9.34 1.43
N ASP A 131 -7.76 -8.09 1.46
CA ASP A 131 -8.02 -7.16 2.57
C ASP A 131 -9.49 -6.72 2.62
N LEU A 132 -10.12 -6.50 1.45
CA LEU A 132 -11.56 -6.22 1.37
C LEU A 132 -12.41 -7.41 1.83
N VAL A 133 -12.05 -8.64 1.45
CA VAL A 133 -12.72 -9.85 1.95
C VAL A 133 -12.51 -10.02 3.45
N TRP A 134 -11.32 -9.74 3.97
CA TRP A 134 -11.09 -9.76 5.41
C TRP A 134 -11.95 -8.74 6.16
N LEU A 135 -12.13 -7.55 5.60
CA LEU A 135 -12.87 -6.46 6.21
C LEU A 135 -14.40 -6.68 6.17
N LYS A 136 -14.92 -7.18 5.05
CA LYS A 136 -16.37 -7.23 4.78
C LYS A 136 -16.95 -8.65 4.75
N GLY A 137 -16.12 -9.68 4.60
CA GLY A 137 -16.55 -11.07 4.48
C GLY A 137 -17.19 -11.62 5.75
N GLN A 138 -18.28 -12.38 5.56
CA GLN A 138 -19.00 -13.06 6.63
C GLN A 138 -19.26 -14.54 6.28
N PRO A 139 -18.97 -15.50 7.18
CA PRO A 139 -18.27 -15.31 8.45
C PRO A 139 -16.82 -14.86 8.24
N ARG A 140 -16.26 -14.17 9.24
CA ARG A 140 -14.88 -13.68 9.18
C ARG A 140 -13.90 -14.85 9.06
N ASN A 141 -13.04 -14.82 8.05
CA ASN A 141 -12.03 -15.85 7.80
C ASN A 141 -10.63 -15.24 7.79
N GLN A 142 -9.83 -15.61 8.79
CA GLN A 142 -8.46 -15.12 8.99
C GLN A 142 -7.53 -15.40 7.81
N MET A 143 -7.80 -16.43 7.00
CA MET A 143 -7.00 -16.75 5.82
C MET A 143 -6.87 -15.58 4.86
N PHE A 144 -7.92 -14.75 4.69
CA PHE A 144 -7.84 -13.58 3.82
C PHE A 144 -6.98 -12.46 4.40
N ALA A 145 -6.91 -12.32 5.72
CA ALA A 145 -5.96 -11.40 6.33
C ALA A 145 -4.52 -11.85 6.08
N LEU A 146 -4.24 -13.16 6.15
CA LEU A 146 -2.92 -13.72 5.86
C LEU A 146 -2.55 -13.54 4.38
N LYS A 147 -3.48 -13.82 3.45
CA LYS A 147 -3.28 -13.55 2.01
C LYS A 147 -2.99 -12.07 1.73
N ALA A 148 -3.71 -11.16 2.41
CA ALA A 148 -3.45 -9.73 2.30
C ALA A 148 -2.06 -9.35 2.81
N ILE A 149 -1.65 -9.84 3.99
CA ILE A 149 -0.30 -9.60 4.54
C ILE A 149 0.77 -10.13 3.57
N ASP A 150 0.60 -11.35 3.08
CA ASP A 150 1.55 -12.01 2.19
C ASP A 150 1.70 -11.28 0.86
N ALA A 151 0.60 -10.80 0.28
CA ALA A 151 0.64 -10.06 -0.97
C ALA A 151 1.19 -8.63 -0.77
N TYR A 152 0.74 -7.89 0.26
CA TYR A 152 1.27 -6.54 0.53
C TYR A 152 2.77 -6.54 0.81
N ARG A 153 3.31 -7.53 1.54
CA ARG A 153 4.74 -7.60 1.87
C ARG A 153 5.62 -8.11 0.72
N SER A 154 5.03 -8.54 -0.39
CA SER A 154 5.75 -8.85 -1.64
C SER A 154 6.01 -7.60 -2.48
N ILE A 155 5.35 -6.47 -2.16
CA ILE A 155 5.56 -5.20 -2.86
C ILE A 155 6.98 -4.70 -2.59
N PRO A 156 7.76 -4.33 -3.64
CA PRO A 156 9.14 -3.88 -3.49
C PRO A 156 9.33 -2.71 -2.52
N LEU A 157 10.45 -2.74 -1.79
CA LEU A 157 10.90 -1.68 -0.89
C LEU A 157 11.93 -0.78 -1.58
N ASP A 158 11.57 -0.23 -2.74
CA ASP A 158 12.37 0.73 -3.51
C ASP A 158 11.69 2.11 -3.59
N MET A 159 12.44 3.13 -4.02
CA MET A 159 11.96 4.51 -4.00
C MET A 159 10.75 4.74 -4.92
N GLU A 160 10.75 4.13 -6.11
CA GLU A 160 9.68 4.26 -7.11
C GLU A 160 8.38 3.67 -6.58
N THR A 161 8.43 2.44 -6.07
CA THR A 161 7.26 1.75 -5.53
C THR A 161 6.76 2.40 -4.23
N TRP A 162 7.69 2.92 -3.41
CA TRP A 162 7.35 3.49 -2.11
C TRP A 162 6.43 4.71 -2.20
N ILE A 163 6.63 5.56 -3.21
CA ILE A 163 5.83 6.77 -3.42
C ILE A 163 4.49 6.49 -4.11
N GLU A 164 4.34 5.33 -4.74
CA GLU A 164 3.14 4.86 -5.44
C GLU A 164 2.34 3.87 -4.58
N ASP A 165 1.90 4.29 -3.38
CA ASP A 165 1.15 3.48 -2.38
C ASP A 165 1.93 2.34 -1.67
N GLY A 166 3.19 2.07 -2.04
CA GLY A 166 3.98 0.98 -1.46
C GLY A 166 4.17 1.14 0.06
N LYS A 167 4.37 2.39 0.53
CA LYS A 167 4.43 2.71 1.96
C LYS A 167 3.17 2.25 2.69
N GLU A 168 2.00 2.65 2.20
CA GLU A 168 0.71 2.34 2.81
C GLU A 168 0.47 0.82 2.82
N CYS A 169 0.89 0.11 1.77
CA CYS A 169 0.81 -1.35 1.72
C CYS A 169 1.59 -2.03 2.85
N TRP A 170 2.85 -1.63 3.06
CA TRP A 170 3.69 -2.15 4.14
C TRP A 170 3.14 -1.79 5.52
N GLU A 171 2.70 -0.54 5.72
CA GLU A 171 2.03 -0.13 6.96
C GLU A 171 0.78 -0.97 7.25
N ARG A 172 -0.02 -1.28 6.22
CA ARG A 172 -1.23 -2.08 6.38
C ARG A 172 -0.90 -3.54 6.71
N ALA A 173 0.09 -4.14 6.05
CA ALA A 173 0.54 -5.49 6.33
C ALA A 173 0.99 -5.65 7.79
N ILE A 174 1.79 -4.70 8.30
CA ILE A 174 2.24 -4.67 9.69
C ILE A 174 1.05 -4.56 10.66
N ARG A 175 0.11 -3.65 10.40
CA ARG A 175 -1.09 -3.48 11.25
C ARG A 175 -1.98 -4.72 11.25
N LEU A 176 -2.15 -5.37 10.11
CA LEU A 176 -2.89 -6.64 10.02
C LEU A 176 -2.20 -7.71 10.88
N ALA A 177 -0.88 -7.87 10.75
CA ALA A 177 -0.13 -8.83 11.54
C ALA A 177 -0.23 -8.55 13.05
N GLN A 178 -0.07 -7.29 13.48
CA GLN A 178 -0.24 -6.86 14.87
C GLN A 178 -1.67 -7.13 15.39
N THR A 179 -2.69 -6.94 14.54
CA THR A 179 -4.09 -7.20 14.87
C THR A 179 -4.34 -8.70 15.11
N LEU A 180 -3.76 -9.56 14.28
CA LEU A 180 -3.88 -11.01 14.38
C LEU A 180 -3.05 -11.61 15.53
N LYS A 181 -2.03 -10.89 16.02
CA LYS A 181 -1.11 -11.35 17.08
C LYS A 181 -0.49 -12.70 16.70
N GLY A 182 -0.60 -13.72 17.56
CA GLY A 182 -0.10 -15.07 17.27
C GLY A 182 -0.70 -15.72 16.02
N GLY A 183 -1.85 -15.23 15.54
CA GLY A 183 -2.45 -15.67 14.29
C GLY A 183 -1.70 -15.22 13.03
N ALA A 184 -0.80 -14.24 13.12
CA ALA A 184 0.06 -13.83 12.02
C ALA A 184 1.32 -14.71 11.85
N GLU A 185 1.55 -15.64 12.79
CA GLU A 185 2.74 -16.50 12.83
C GLU A 185 4.02 -15.65 12.82
N ASP A 186 4.99 -15.98 11.98
CA ASP A 186 6.29 -15.31 11.86
C ASP A 186 6.29 -14.12 10.90
N ARG A 187 5.14 -13.76 10.30
CA ARG A 187 5.06 -12.73 9.25
C ARG A 187 5.55 -11.36 9.70
N LEU A 188 5.29 -10.98 10.95
CA LEU A 188 5.77 -9.70 11.49
C LEU A 188 7.30 -9.66 11.61
N GLU A 189 7.91 -10.77 12.02
CA GLU A 189 9.37 -10.91 12.10
C GLU A 189 10.00 -10.90 10.71
N GLN A 190 9.39 -11.61 9.75
CA GLN A 190 9.82 -11.59 8.35
C GLN A 190 9.72 -10.19 7.73
N MET A 191 8.64 -9.44 8.00
CA MET A 191 8.51 -8.05 7.54
C MET A 191 9.57 -7.13 8.16
N GLU A 192 9.82 -7.25 9.48
CA GLU A 192 10.89 -6.50 10.14
C GLU A 192 12.25 -6.79 9.50
N ALA A 193 12.56 -8.07 9.25
CA ALA A 193 13.80 -8.48 8.60
C ALA A 193 13.95 -7.89 7.18
N SER A 194 12.89 -7.92 6.37
CA SER A 194 12.89 -7.33 5.02
C SER A 194 13.11 -5.82 5.04
N ILE A 195 12.42 -5.09 5.93
CA ILE A 195 12.59 -3.64 6.06
C ILE A 195 14.00 -3.29 6.54
N ILE A 196 14.54 -4.05 7.50
CA ILE A 196 15.92 -3.88 7.96
C ILE A 196 16.92 -4.15 6.83
N ALA A 197 16.72 -5.20 6.03
CA ALA A 197 17.60 -5.50 4.90
C ALA A 197 17.56 -4.38 3.84
N ALA A 198 16.36 -3.91 3.46
CA ALA A 198 16.19 -2.79 2.54
C ALA A 198 16.83 -1.50 3.10
N PHE A 199 16.61 -1.21 4.39
CA PHE A 199 17.23 -0.06 5.06
C PHE A 199 18.76 -0.14 5.03
N LYS A 200 19.34 -1.32 5.30
CA LYS A 200 20.79 -1.52 5.23
C LYS A 200 21.33 -1.36 3.80
N ALA A 201 20.57 -1.74 2.78
CA ALA A 201 20.94 -1.57 1.38
C ALA A 201 20.80 -0.12 0.91
N ALA A 202 19.90 0.67 1.50
CA ALA A 202 19.66 2.05 1.10
C ALA A 202 20.93 2.91 1.13
N THR A 203 21.07 3.73 0.10
CA THR A 203 22.19 4.62 -0.17
C THR A 203 21.70 6.06 -0.32
N ARG A 204 22.62 6.99 -0.57
CA ARG A 204 22.27 8.39 -0.86
C ARG A 204 21.51 8.57 -2.17
N ALA A 205 21.72 7.67 -3.15
CA ALA A 205 21.02 7.72 -4.44
C ALA A 205 19.50 7.48 -4.26
N ASP A 206 19.11 6.78 -3.19
CA ASP A 206 17.71 6.48 -2.87
C ASP A 206 16.98 7.65 -2.18
N GLY A 207 17.64 8.80 -2.02
CA GLY A 207 17.05 10.01 -1.46
C GLY A 207 16.49 9.81 -0.05
N PHE A 208 15.16 9.87 0.09
CA PHE A 208 14.47 9.74 1.39
C PHE A 208 14.15 8.30 1.80
N LEU A 209 14.39 7.30 0.95
CA LEU A 209 13.98 5.93 1.22
C LEU A 209 14.52 5.39 2.56
N GLY A 210 15.82 5.56 2.83
CA GLY A 210 16.42 5.13 4.10
C GLY A 210 15.77 5.78 5.33
N PHE A 211 15.48 7.08 5.24
CA PHE A 211 14.72 7.79 6.28
C PHE A 211 13.32 7.21 6.47
N TRP A 212 12.56 6.99 5.39
CA TRP A 212 11.19 6.48 5.47
C TRP A 212 11.11 5.05 5.99
N LEU A 213 12.05 4.17 5.61
CA LEU A 213 12.13 2.80 6.14
C LEU A 213 12.43 2.81 7.64
N ALA A 214 13.33 3.69 8.10
CA ALA A 214 13.59 3.86 9.52
C ALA A 214 12.38 4.42 10.28
N ASP A 215 11.62 5.34 9.68
CA ASP A 215 10.38 5.83 10.29
C ASP A 215 9.30 4.73 10.38
N LEU A 216 9.15 3.92 9.33
CA LEU A 216 8.23 2.78 9.31
C LEU A 216 8.51 1.80 10.46
N LEU A 217 9.79 1.44 10.65
CA LEU A 217 10.20 0.58 11.77
C LEU A 217 9.83 1.21 13.11
N LYS A 218 10.21 2.48 13.32
CA LYS A 218 10.02 3.18 14.59
C LYS A 218 8.55 3.32 14.94
N SER A 219 7.74 3.81 14.00
CA SER A 219 6.31 4.07 14.16
C SER A 219 5.52 2.79 14.46
N ASN A 220 6.05 1.63 14.08
CA ASN A 220 5.45 0.32 14.35
C ASN A 220 6.15 -0.48 15.46
N CYS A 221 7.04 0.15 16.24
CA CYS A 221 7.75 -0.48 17.35
C CYS A 221 8.68 -1.65 16.96
N LEU A 222 9.14 -1.68 15.71
CA LEU A 222 10.06 -2.66 15.12
C LEU A 222 11.51 -2.15 15.16
N GLY A 223 12.47 -2.99 14.79
CA GLY A 223 13.89 -2.69 14.67
C GLY A 223 14.61 -2.59 16.02
N ARG A 224 14.06 -3.19 17.09
CA ARG A 224 14.54 -2.96 18.47
C ARG A 224 15.98 -3.43 18.68
N VAL A 225 16.33 -4.59 18.12
CA VAL A 225 17.68 -5.16 18.19
C VAL A 225 18.66 -4.37 17.30
N HIS A 226 18.15 -3.68 16.29
CA HIS A 226 18.96 -2.95 15.30
C HIS A 226 19.09 -1.45 15.60
N ARG A 227 18.61 -0.94 16.73
CA ARG A 227 18.54 0.51 16.99
C ARG A 227 19.87 1.24 16.81
N ALA A 228 20.97 0.66 17.31
CA ALA A 228 22.29 1.27 17.20
C ALA A 228 22.79 1.32 15.75
N GLU A 229 22.55 0.24 15.00
CA GLU A 229 22.89 0.16 13.57
C GLU A 229 22.06 1.15 12.75
N VAL A 230 20.75 1.26 13.02
CA VAL A 230 19.85 2.22 12.36
C VAL A 230 20.28 3.65 12.66
N ALA A 231 20.56 3.99 13.91
CA ALA A 231 21.00 5.32 14.31
C ALA A 231 22.30 5.73 13.59
N SER A 232 23.33 4.88 13.64
CA SER A 232 24.64 5.14 13.03
C SER A 232 24.57 5.24 11.51
N LYS A 233 23.75 4.41 10.84
CA LYS A 233 23.57 4.50 9.39
C LYS A 233 22.84 5.78 8.98
N LEU A 234 21.81 6.20 9.72
CA LEU A 234 21.13 7.47 9.46
C LEU A 234 22.07 8.67 9.61
N GLU A 235 22.92 8.69 10.64
CA GLU A 235 23.98 9.69 10.83
C GLU A 235 24.96 9.71 9.64
N THR A 236 25.41 8.54 9.19
CA THR A 236 26.31 8.41 8.03
C THR A 236 25.68 8.99 6.76
N LEU A 237 24.41 8.66 6.49
CA LEU A 237 23.69 9.21 5.34
C LEU A 237 23.47 10.72 5.49
N ALA A 238 23.15 11.21 6.69
CA ALA A 238 22.97 12.63 6.97
C ALA A 238 24.22 13.45 6.62
N HIS A 239 25.38 13.05 7.13
CA HIS A 239 26.66 13.68 6.79
C HIS A 239 26.98 13.59 5.30
N GLY A 240 26.64 12.46 4.67
CA GLY A 240 26.83 12.29 3.25
C GLY A 240 25.96 13.22 2.39
N PHE A 241 24.72 13.52 2.80
CA PHE A 241 23.88 14.52 2.13
C PHE A 241 24.37 15.94 2.39
N ASP A 242 24.81 16.23 3.62
CA ASP A 242 25.33 17.54 4.01
C ASP A 242 26.57 17.91 3.19
N GLY A 243 27.50 16.96 3.04
CA GLY A 243 28.71 17.14 2.21
C GLY A 243 28.43 17.37 0.71
N GLU A 244 27.25 16.98 0.22
CA GLU A 244 26.80 17.26 -1.16
C GLU A 244 25.99 18.55 -1.27
N GLY A 245 25.74 19.25 -0.16
CA GLY A 245 24.91 20.45 -0.12
C GLY A 245 23.40 20.18 -0.14
N GLU A 246 22.98 18.92 0.00
CA GLU A 246 21.57 18.48 0.03
C GLU A 246 20.95 18.74 1.42
N ARG A 247 20.96 20.01 1.86
CA ARG A 247 20.65 20.44 3.24
C ARG A 247 19.31 19.92 3.76
N TYR A 248 18.27 19.93 2.90
CA TYR A 248 16.94 19.46 3.31
C TYR A 248 16.94 17.96 3.66
N LYS A 249 17.58 17.12 2.83
CA LYS A 249 17.73 15.68 3.12
C LYS A 249 18.58 15.46 4.36
N ALA A 250 19.74 16.13 4.44
CA ALA A 250 20.63 16.03 5.59
C ALA A 250 19.88 16.29 6.91
N ARG A 251 19.05 17.34 6.96
CA ARG A 251 18.24 17.69 8.11
C ARG A 251 17.23 16.60 8.52
N GLU A 252 16.50 16.03 7.57
CA GLU A 252 15.55 14.94 7.86
C GLU A 252 16.28 13.70 8.41
N TYR A 253 17.44 13.35 7.83
CA TYR A 253 18.25 12.24 8.30
C TYR A 253 18.87 12.49 9.68
N PHE A 254 19.40 13.69 9.96
CA PHE A 254 19.89 14.04 11.30
C PHE A 254 18.77 14.00 12.35
N SER A 255 17.58 14.52 12.02
CA SER A 255 16.39 14.46 12.89
C SER A 255 16.00 13.01 13.21
N ALA A 256 16.02 12.14 12.20
CA ALA A 256 15.75 10.72 12.39
C ALA A 256 16.85 10.02 13.22
N ALA A 257 18.13 10.27 12.94
CA ALA A 257 19.25 9.75 13.71
C ALA A 257 19.13 10.13 15.20
N ALA A 258 18.85 11.41 15.50
CA ALA A 258 18.63 11.89 16.86
C ALA A 258 17.52 11.09 17.58
N LYS A 259 16.38 10.87 16.90
CA LYS A 259 15.27 10.07 17.44
C LYS A 259 15.69 8.63 17.73
N TRP A 260 16.57 8.03 16.94
CA TRP A 260 17.06 6.66 17.13
C TRP A 260 18.15 6.56 18.20
N HIS A 261 19.05 7.53 18.33
CA HIS A 261 20.01 7.61 19.45
C HIS A 261 19.32 7.75 20.81
N LYS A 262 18.24 8.54 20.89
CA LYS A 262 17.39 8.60 22.10
C LYS A 262 16.75 7.25 22.47
N ALA A 263 16.57 6.35 21.49
CA ALA A 263 16.03 5.01 21.74
C ALA A 263 17.08 4.01 22.26
N ILE A 264 18.37 4.36 22.24
CA ILE A 264 19.50 3.61 22.81
C ILE A 264 20.20 4.38 23.95
N PRO A 265 19.43 5.16 24.72
CA PRO A 265 19.89 6.14 25.71
C PRO A 265 21.21 6.89 25.45
N ASP A 266 21.54 7.18 24.20
CA ASP A 266 22.76 7.91 23.84
C ASP A 266 22.45 9.40 23.68
N GLU A 267 22.37 10.10 24.81
CA GLU A 267 22.00 11.52 24.87
C GLU A 267 23.04 12.44 24.22
N VAL A 268 24.32 12.06 24.25
CA VAL A 268 25.40 12.84 23.64
C VAL A 268 25.21 12.85 22.13
N LYS A 269 25.09 11.67 21.51
CA LYS A 269 24.85 11.58 20.07
C LYS A 269 23.51 12.19 19.68
N ALA A 270 22.46 12.00 20.47
CA ALA A 270 21.18 12.64 20.20
C ALA A 270 21.27 14.17 20.18
N ALA A 271 22.04 14.77 21.10
CA ALA A 271 22.29 16.21 21.15
C ALA A 271 23.12 16.68 19.96
N GLU A 272 24.21 15.98 19.62
CA GLU A 272 25.04 16.26 18.44
C GLU A 272 24.19 16.31 17.16
N MET A 273 23.35 15.30 16.94
CA MET A 273 22.46 15.26 15.77
C MET A 273 21.43 16.40 15.78
N THR A 274 20.96 16.82 16.97
CA THR A 274 20.03 17.95 17.10
C THR A 274 20.71 19.28 16.78
N VAL A 275 21.99 19.45 17.15
CA VAL A 275 22.80 20.61 16.76
C VAL A 275 22.99 20.65 15.25
N ALA A 276 23.34 19.52 14.63
CA ALA A 276 23.49 19.43 13.17
C ALA A 276 22.20 19.83 12.41
N VAL A 277 21.02 19.47 12.93
CA VAL A 277 19.71 19.95 12.40
C VAL A 277 19.60 21.47 12.46
N ALA A 278 20.09 22.10 13.53
CA ALA A 278 20.02 23.54 13.74
C ALA A 278 21.08 24.33 12.97
N GLU A 279 22.17 23.69 12.55
CA GLU A 279 23.25 24.31 11.78
C GLU A 279 23.03 24.22 10.25
N GLY A 280 22.18 23.30 9.78
CA GLY A 280 21.90 23.05 8.37
C GLY A 280 21.02 24.09 7.63
N TRP A 281 21.05 25.38 8.00
CA TRP A 281 20.30 26.46 7.32
C TRP A 281 21.09 27.08 6.16
#